data_AF-A0A1D6QID5-F1
#
_entry.id   AF-A0A1D6QID5-F1
#
_cell.length_a   1.000
_cell.length_b   1.000
_cell.length_c   1.000
_cell.angle_alpha   90.00
_cell.angle_beta   90.00
_cell.angle_gamma   90.00
#
_symmetry.space_group_name_H-M   'P 1'
#
loop_
_entity.id
_entity.type
_entity.pdbx_description
1 polymer ?
#
loop_
_entity_poly.entity_id
_entity_poly.type
_entity_poly.pdbx_seq_one_letter_code
_entity_poly.pdbx_strand_id
1 'polypeptide(L)'
;MLLCCAAWLAEFGADAVVDEDLGFKELEGVVAYMHGWDRDGHPVCYNAYDVFKDRGMYERAFDDGERLARFLRWRVQVTDLRDMPKRELRAASNQILSLFQDNYPEMVARKVFINVPWYFSVLFSMVSPFLTERTKSKFVIAREGNVAETLYKFIRPELVPVQYGGLSRAGELENGPPKPASEFTIKGGVKVFLEIDGIEVP
;
A
#
# COMPACT_ATOMS: atom_id res chain seq x y z
N MET A 1 14.98 14.99 18.28
CA MET A 1 14.42 14.38 17.06
C MET A 1 15.35 13.33 16.45
N LEU A 2 16.62 13.64 16.12
CA LEU A 2 17.60 12.65 15.62
C LEU A 2 17.94 11.52 16.64
N LEU A 3 18.09 11.86 17.92
CA LEU A 3 18.38 10.89 18.99
C LEU A 3 17.26 9.87 19.21
N CYS A 4 15.99 10.30 19.11
CA CYS A 4 14.84 9.40 19.29
C CYS A 4 14.70 8.40 18.13
N CYS A 5 15.07 8.80 16.91
CA CYS A 5 14.96 7.92 15.75
C CYS A 5 16.08 6.88 15.72
N ALA A 6 17.32 7.28 16.05
CA ALA A 6 18.43 6.34 16.20
C ALA A 6 18.20 5.35 17.37
N ALA A 7 17.66 5.83 18.50
CA ALA A 7 17.26 4.98 19.60
C ALA A 7 16.16 3.99 19.20
N TRP A 8 15.11 4.45 18.50
CA TRP A 8 14.05 3.57 18.02
C TRP A 8 14.55 2.54 17.01
N LEU A 9 15.45 2.90 16.09
CA LEU A 9 16.01 1.95 15.13
C LEU A 9 16.91 0.90 15.78
N ALA A 10 17.67 1.29 16.81
CA ALA A 10 18.47 0.37 17.62
C ALA A 10 17.56 -0.54 18.48
N GLU A 11 16.50 -0.01 19.10
CA GLU A 11 15.47 -0.78 19.81
C GLU A 11 14.68 -1.69 18.86
N PHE A 12 14.48 -1.24 17.62
CA PHE A 12 13.82 -2.00 16.57
C PHE A 12 14.76 -3.02 15.91
N GLY A 13 16.08 -3.00 16.15
CA GLY A 13 17.01 -3.98 15.59
C GLY A 13 16.83 -4.17 14.07
N ALA A 14 16.74 -3.07 13.32
CA ALA A 14 16.43 -3.07 11.89
C ALA A 14 17.43 -3.90 11.05
N ASP A 15 18.65 -4.05 11.54
CA ASP A 15 19.73 -4.85 10.97
C ASP A 15 19.54 -6.37 11.14
N ALA A 16 18.76 -6.80 12.14
CA ALA A 16 18.40 -8.19 12.37
C ALA A 16 17.00 -8.54 11.85
N VAL A 17 16.11 -7.53 11.75
CA VAL A 17 14.70 -7.76 11.39
C VAL A 17 14.54 -8.42 10.02
N VAL A 18 15.47 -8.23 9.08
CA VAL A 18 15.37 -8.77 7.71
C VAL A 18 15.41 -10.30 7.66
N ASP A 19 16.14 -10.92 8.58
CA ASP A 19 16.28 -12.38 8.66
C ASP A 19 15.41 -12.99 9.79
N GLU A 20 14.60 -12.17 10.47
CA GLU A 20 13.73 -12.59 11.58
C GLU A 20 12.44 -13.28 11.05
N ASP A 21 12.12 -14.47 11.59
CA ASP A 21 10.82 -15.10 11.35
C ASP A 21 9.78 -14.54 12.30
N LEU A 22 8.98 -13.61 11.78
CA LEU A 22 7.95 -12.90 12.54
C LEU A 22 6.58 -13.60 12.48
N GLY A 23 6.47 -14.75 11.80
CA GLY A 23 5.27 -15.58 11.78
C GLY A 23 4.17 -15.16 10.80
N PHE A 24 4.47 -14.26 9.86
CA PHE A 24 3.49 -13.71 8.91
C PHE A 24 3.82 -13.98 7.43
N LYS A 25 4.62 -15.01 7.14
CA LYS A 25 5.01 -15.36 5.76
C LYS A 25 3.80 -15.60 4.84
N GLU A 26 2.71 -16.15 5.38
CA GLU A 26 1.45 -16.38 4.66
C GLU A 26 0.74 -15.09 4.21
N LEU A 27 1.10 -13.94 4.79
CA LEU A 27 0.54 -12.63 4.44
C LEU A 27 1.35 -11.91 3.35
N GLU A 28 2.49 -12.47 2.93
CA GLU A 28 3.35 -11.91 1.89
C GLU A 28 2.69 -12.05 0.52
N GLY A 29 2.69 -10.98 -0.27
CA GLY A 29 1.94 -10.93 -1.54
C GLY A 29 0.42 -10.84 -1.39
N VAL A 30 -0.13 -11.15 -0.21
CA VAL A 30 -1.57 -11.03 0.09
C VAL A 30 -1.91 -9.64 0.62
N VAL A 31 -1.14 -9.15 1.60
CA VAL A 31 -1.38 -7.84 2.22
C VAL A 31 -0.82 -6.73 1.36
N ALA A 32 0.21 -6.99 0.55
CA ALA A 32 0.78 -5.99 -0.35
C ALA A 32 1.05 -6.58 -1.73
N TYR A 33 0.60 -5.89 -2.77
CA TYR A 33 0.84 -6.29 -4.16
C TYR A 33 0.89 -5.06 -5.08
N MET A 34 1.53 -5.23 -6.24
CA MET A 34 1.64 -4.19 -7.27
C MET A 34 0.52 -4.38 -8.29
N HIS A 35 -0.18 -3.30 -8.64
CA HIS A 35 -1.18 -3.33 -9.72
C HIS A 35 -1.34 -1.94 -10.34
N GLY A 36 -1.28 -1.87 -11.67
CA GLY A 36 -1.54 -0.64 -12.41
C GLY A 36 -0.55 0.50 -12.14
N TRP A 37 -0.90 1.66 -12.66
CA TRP A 37 -0.10 2.89 -12.60
C TRP A 37 -0.97 4.08 -12.22
N ASP A 38 -0.37 5.08 -11.57
CA ASP A 38 -1.02 6.35 -11.31
C ASP A 38 -1.12 7.21 -12.58
N ARG A 39 -1.76 8.38 -12.46
CA ARG A 39 -1.94 9.31 -13.58
C ARG A 39 -0.64 9.84 -14.17
N ASP A 40 0.45 9.78 -13.41
CA ASP A 40 1.78 10.24 -13.84
C ASP A 40 2.62 9.08 -14.40
N GLY A 41 2.05 7.86 -14.46
CA GLY A 41 2.69 6.69 -15.05
C GLY A 41 3.58 5.90 -14.08
N HIS A 42 3.49 6.16 -12.78
CA HIS A 42 4.25 5.41 -11.78
C HIS A 42 3.48 4.19 -11.28
N PRO A 43 4.14 3.06 -11.01
CA PRO A 43 3.46 1.87 -10.52
C PRO A 43 2.89 2.09 -9.12
N VAL A 44 1.75 1.44 -8.86
CA VAL A 44 1.01 1.57 -7.59
C VAL A 44 1.13 0.31 -6.76
N CYS A 45 1.51 0.48 -5.48
CA CYS A 45 1.50 -0.58 -4.48
C CYS A 45 0.21 -0.52 -3.66
N TYR A 46 -0.60 -1.58 -3.72
CA TYR A 46 -1.79 -1.76 -2.90
C TYR A 46 -1.44 -2.51 -1.63
N ASN A 47 -1.85 -1.97 -0.49
CA ASN A 47 -1.77 -2.61 0.81
C ASN A 47 -3.20 -2.90 1.28
N ALA A 48 -3.66 -4.14 1.07
CA ALA A 48 -5.01 -4.58 1.35
C ALA A 48 -5.10 -5.14 2.77
N TYR A 49 -5.81 -4.43 3.66
CA TYR A 49 -6.01 -4.86 5.05
C TYR A 49 -7.31 -5.69 5.21
N ASP A 50 -8.02 -5.97 4.12
CA ASP A 50 -9.23 -6.81 4.13
C ASP A 50 -8.98 -8.23 4.64
N VAL A 51 -7.74 -8.74 4.55
CA VAL A 51 -7.37 -10.04 5.12
C VAL A 51 -7.64 -10.11 6.63
N PHE A 52 -7.66 -8.97 7.32
CA PHE A 52 -7.93 -8.87 8.74
C PHE A 52 -9.41 -8.72 9.09
N LYS A 53 -10.30 -8.81 8.10
CA LYS A 53 -11.73 -9.07 8.36
C LYS A 53 -11.94 -10.50 8.85
N ASP A 54 -11.04 -11.42 8.49
CA ASP A 54 -11.00 -12.74 9.11
C ASP A 54 -10.58 -12.61 10.58
N ARG A 55 -11.41 -13.15 11.47
CA ARG A 55 -11.20 -13.03 12.92
C ARG A 55 -9.92 -13.73 13.37
N GLY A 56 -9.59 -14.88 12.78
CA GLY A 56 -8.36 -15.61 13.11
C GLY A 56 -7.10 -14.88 12.67
N MET A 57 -7.13 -14.20 11.53
CA MET A 57 -6.05 -13.30 11.07
C MET A 57 -5.95 -12.06 11.94
N TYR A 58 -7.08 -11.46 12.30
CA TYR A 58 -7.10 -10.30 13.21
C TYR A 58 -6.49 -10.65 14.56
N GLU A 59 -6.93 -11.75 15.19
CA GLU A 59 -6.42 -12.16 16.50
C GLU A 59 -4.92 -12.53 16.44
N ARG A 60 -4.47 -13.17 15.36
CA ARG A 60 -3.03 -13.46 15.18
C ARG A 60 -2.17 -12.20 15.06
N ALA A 61 -2.69 -11.14 14.45
CA ALA A 61 -1.95 -9.90 14.23
C ALA A 61 -2.15 -8.83 15.33
N PHE A 62 -3.31 -8.80 16.00
CA PHE A 62 -3.77 -7.63 16.77
C PHE A 62 -4.42 -7.93 18.12
N ASP A 63 -4.48 -9.19 18.56
CA ASP A 63 -5.11 -9.58 19.84
C ASP A 63 -4.44 -8.96 21.07
N ASP A 64 -3.13 -8.67 20.99
CA ASP A 64 -2.37 -8.03 22.05
C ASP A 64 -1.28 -7.08 21.51
N GLY A 65 -0.67 -6.31 22.43
CA GLY A 65 0.37 -5.35 22.09
C GLY A 65 1.66 -5.96 21.54
N GLU A 66 2.00 -7.20 21.93
CA GLU A 66 3.20 -7.88 21.43
C GLU A 66 2.98 -8.40 19.99
N ARG A 67 1.80 -8.95 19.69
CA ARG A 67 1.41 -9.37 18.34
C ARG A 67 1.34 -8.18 17.40
N LEU A 68 0.75 -7.07 17.86
CA LEU A 68 0.74 -5.82 17.11
C LEU A 68 2.18 -5.36 16.85
N ALA A 69 3.04 -5.29 17.86
CA ALA A 69 4.44 -4.90 17.69
C ALA A 69 5.17 -5.81 16.68
N ARG A 70 4.99 -7.13 16.79
CA ARG A 70 5.58 -8.13 15.88
C ARG A 70 5.06 -7.98 14.44
N PHE A 71 3.76 -7.74 14.28
CA PHE A 71 3.14 -7.47 12.99
C PHE A 71 3.72 -6.20 12.36
N LEU A 72 3.84 -5.13 13.15
CA LEU A 72 4.43 -3.86 12.68
C LEU A 72 5.90 -4.03 12.29
N ARG A 73 6.66 -4.83 13.05
CA ARG A 73 8.03 -5.23 12.66
C ARG A 73 8.05 -5.90 11.29
N TRP A 74 7.16 -6.86 11.09
CA TRP A 74 7.06 -7.61 9.84
C TRP A 74 6.63 -6.71 8.69
N ARG A 75 5.73 -5.76 8.92
CA ARG A 75 5.31 -4.79 7.91
C ARG A 75 6.47 -3.92 7.41
N VAL A 76 7.32 -3.43 8.31
CA VAL A 76 8.52 -2.68 7.91
C VAL A 76 9.50 -3.60 7.16
N GLN A 77 9.67 -4.85 7.63
CA GLN A 77 10.50 -5.85 6.95
C GLN A 77 10.07 -6.06 5.49
N VAL A 78 8.80 -6.36 5.26
CA VAL A 78 8.26 -6.69 3.93
C VAL A 78 8.16 -5.49 3.02
N THR A 79 7.80 -4.32 3.55
CA THR A 79 7.49 -3.18 2.68
C THR A 79 8.69 -2.30 2.34
N ASP A 80 9.72 -2.28 3.18
CA ASP A 80 10.81 -1.32 3.03
C ASP A 80 12.20 -2.00 3.01
N LEU A 81 12.38 -3.16 3.63
CA LEU A 81 13.72 -3.72 3.86
C LEU A 81 14.05 -4.97 3.04
N ARG A 82 13.04 -5.72 2.58
CA ARG A 82 13.25 -7.03 1.95
C ARG A 82 13.93 -6.97 0.58
N ASP A 83 13.67 -5.91 -0.20
CA ASP A 83 14.27 -5.73 -1.53
C ASP A 83 15.62 -4.99 -1.49
N MET A 84 16.11 -4.60 -0.30
CA MET A 84 17.40 -3.93 -0.17
C MET A 84 18.58 -4.92 -0.19
N PRO A 85 19.69 -4.61 -0.88
CA PRO A 85 20.91 -5.39 -0.77
C PRO A 85 21.41 -5.46 0.68
N LYS A 86 21.71 -6.67 1.21
CA LYS A 86 22.17 -6.86 2.62
C LYS A 86 23.39 -6.02 3.02
N ARG A 87 24.26 -5.70 2.06
CA ARG A 87 25.43 -4.81 2.26
C ARG A 87 25.00 -3.36 2.50
N GLU A 88 23.95 -2.91 1.81
CA GLU A 88 23.35 -1.60 2.02
C GLU A 88 22.60 -1.56 3.35
N LEU A 89 21.85 -2.60 3.73
CA LEU A 89 21.20 -2.68 5.05
C LEU A 89 22.17 -2.55 6.24
N ARG A 90 23.37 -3.15 6.15
CA ARG A 90 24.41 -3.03 7.18
C ARG A 90 25.09 -1.66 7.22
N ALA A 91 25.29 -1.03 6.06
CA ALA A 91 25.76 0.36 6.01
C ALA A 91 24.66 1.34 6.45
N ALA A 92 23.40 0.96 6.17
CA ALA A 92 22.20 1.68 6.48
C ALA A 92 21.84 1.60 7.95
N SER A 93 22.19 0.61 8.78
CA SER A 93 21.79 0.67 10.20
C SER A 93 22.22 1.98 10.90
N ASN A 94 23.33 2.59 10.45
CA ASN A 94 23.78 3.92 10.87
C ASN A 94 23.21 5.10 10.05
N GLN A 95 22.63 4.85 8.87
CA GLN A 95 22.10 5.84 7.89
C GLN A 95 20.62 5.62 7.50
N ILE A 96 19.90 4.71 8.16
CA ILE A 96 18.54 4.27 7.81
C ILE A 96 17.61 5.47 7.84
N LEU A 97 17.92 6.46 8.69
CA LEU A 97 17.21 7.72 8.75
C LEU A 97 17.34 8.56 7.48
N SER A 98 18.52 8.67 6.86
CA SER A 98 18.66 9.37 5.56
C SER A 98 18.10 8.55 4.41
N LEU A 99 18.18 7.22 4.48
CA LEU A 99 17.61 6.32 3.48
C LEU A 99 16.06 6.33 3.47
N PHE A 100 15.41 6.37 4.64
CA PHE A 100 13.96 6.59 4.74
C PHE A 100 13.54 8.02 4.34
N GLN A 101 14.47 8.99 4.44
CA GLN A 101 14.20 10.38 4.09
C GLN A 101 14.31 10.64 2.58
N ASP A 102 15.30 10.06 1.89
CA ASP A 102 15.63 10.42 0.49
C ASP A 102 15.62 9.25 -0.51
N ASN A 103 15.59 7.98 -0.07
CA ASN A 103 15.80 6.81 -0.94
C ASN A 103 14.61 5.86 -1.05
N TYR A 104 13.39 6.28 -0.68
CA TYR A 104 12.20 5.59 -1.18
C TYR A 104 12.27 5.68 -2.71
N PRO A 105 12.59 4.58 -3.44
CA PRO A 105 13.05 4.69 -4.81
C PRO A 105 12.00 5.47 -5.60
N GLU A 106 12.45 6.39 -6.46
CA GLU A 106 11.59 7.19 -7.34
C GLU A 106 10.64 6.33 -8.20
N MET A 107 10.79 5.00 -8.16
CA MET A 107 9.99 4.02 -8.87
C MET A 107 8.62 3.70 -8.26
N VAL A 108 8.32 3.99 -6.98
CA VAL A 108 6.95 3.82 -6.43
C VAL A 108 6.43 5.18 -5.98
N ALA A 109 5.58 5.80 -6.79
CA ALA A 109 5.05 7.13 -6.47
C ALA A 109 3.87 7.10 -5.50
N ARG A 110 3.14 5.98 -5.40
CA ARG A 110 1.96 5.89 -4.53
C ARG A 110 1.87 4.54 -3.81
N LYS A 111 1.65 4.61 -2.50
CA LYS A 111 1.42 3.47 -1.61
C LYS A 111 0.01 3.59 -1.07
N VAL A 112 -0.89 2.77 -1.59
CA VAL A 112 -2.30 2.80 -1.24
C VAL A 112 -2.55 1.85 -0.08
N PHE A 113 -3.27 2.29 0.94
CA PHE A 113 -3.73 1.48 2.05
C PHE A 113 -5.25 1.37 1.95
N ILE A 114 -5.75 0.17 1.65
CA ILE A 114 -7.16 -0.09 1.38
C ILE A 114 -7.83 -0.68 2.61
N ASN A 115 -9.06 -0.23 2.87
CA ASN A 115 -9.93 -0.72 3.95
C ASN A 115 -9.20 -0.68 5.30
N VAL A 116 -8.49 0.42 5.55
CA VAL A 116 -7.72 0.56 6.78
C VAL A 116 -8.66 0.60 7.99
N PRO A 117 -8.43 -0.23 9.01
CA PRO A 117 -9.16 -0.18 10.27
C PRO A 117 -8.74 1.05 11.11
N TRP A 118 -9.53 1.38 12.13
CA TRP A 118 -9.36 2.59 12.94
C TRP A 118 -7.96 2.73 13.56
N TYR A 119 -7.35 1.62 13.99
CA TYR A 119 -6.03 1.61 14.63
C TYR A 119 -4.90 2.01 13.69
N PHE A 120 -5.09 1.92 12.36
CA PHE A 120 -4.08 2.39 11.41
C PHE A 120 -3.81 3.88 11.58
N SER A 121 -4.83 4.65 11.99
CA SER A 121 -4.65 6.07 12.30
C SER A 121 -3.73 6.27 13.51
N VAL A 122 -3.87 5.44 14.56
CA VAL A 122 -3.00 5.45 15.74
C VAL A 122 -1.56 5.09 15.35
N LEU A 123 -1.40 4.01 14.58
CA LEU A 123 -0.11 3.58 14.07
C LEU A 123 0.55 4.69 13.23
N PHE A 124 -0.18 5.23 12.26
CA PHE A 124 0.32 6.26 11.37
C PHE A 124 0.77 7.48 12.18
N SER A 125 0.01 7.90 13.20
CA SER A 125 0.42 8.97 14.10
C SER A 125 1.71 8.67 14.87
N MET A 126 1.93 7.42 15.30
CA MET A 126 3.16 7.01 15.97
C MET A 126 4.38 6.99 15.05
N VAL A 127 4.23 6.51 13.81
CA VAL A 127 5.35 6.44 12.85
C VAL A 127 5.58 7.74 12.07
N SER A 128 4.56 8.59 11.96
CA SER A 128 4.61 9.83 11.18
C SER A 128 5.75 10.79 11.56
N PRO A 129 6.20 10.93 12.81
CA PRO A 129 7.33 11.82 13.14
C PRO A 129 8.64 11.36 12.50
N PHE A 130 8.72 10.11 12.07
CA PHE A 130 9.89 9.50 11.45
C PHE A 130 9.83 9.47 9.91
N LEU A 131 8.65 9.76 9.33
CA LEU A 131 8.44 9.84 7.88
C LEU A 131 8.62 11.28 7.39
N THR A 132 9.31 11.46 6.26
CA THR A 132 9.38 12.77 5.58
C THR A 132 8.05 13.17 4.99
N GLU A 133 7.89 14.47 4.72
CA GLU A 133 6.76 14.95 3.90
C GLU A 133 6.73 14.28 2.52
N ARG A 134 7.91 14.01 1.92
CA ARG A 134 8.04 13.27 0.65
C ARG A 134 7.49 11.85 0.75
N THR A 135 7.76 11.12 1.83
CA THR A 135 7.23 9.75 2.00
C THR A 135 5.75 9.76 2.37
N LYS A 136 5.32 10.69 3.23
CA LYS A 136 3.91 10.87 3.61
C LYS A 136 3.04 11.22 2.41
N SER A 137 3.52 12.07 1.49
CA SER A 137 2.74 12.49 0.33
C SER A 137 2.50 11.35 -0.68
N LYS A 138 3.30 10.28 -0.62
CA LYS A 138 3.09 9.06 -1.41
C LYS A 138 1.98 8.17 -0.84
N PHE A 139 1.57 8.35 0.43
CA PHE A 139 0.59 7.48 1.07
C PHE A 139 -0.83 7.91 0.72
N VAL A 140 -1.61 6.97 0.20
CA VAL A 140 -3.03 7.15 -0.08
C VAL A 140 -3.81 6.24 0.86
N ILE A 141 -4.51 6.83 1.82
CA ILE A 141 -5.25 6.07 2.83
C ILE A 141 -6.73 6.05 2.43
N ALA A 142 -7.20 4.89 2.00
CA ALA A 142 -8.56 4.65 1.57
C ALA A 142 -9.33 3.92 2.69
N ARG A 143 -10.25 4.64 3.34
CA ARG A 143 -11.12 4.07 4.38
C ARG A 143 -12.21 3.22 3.76
N GLU A 144 -12.70 2.26 4.54
CA GLU A 144 -13.85 1.44 4.14
C GLU A 144 -15.05 2.31 3.76
N GLY A 145 -15.75 1.90 2.69
CA GLY A 145 -16.88 2.64 2.12
C GLY A 145 -16.51 3.80 1.20
N ASN A 146 -15.24 4.27 1.18
CA ASN A 146 -14.81 5.34 0.27
C ASN A 146 -13.56 5.01 -0.57
N VAL A 147 -13.35 3.74 -0.88
CA VAL A 147 -12.15 3.28 -1.56
C VAL A 147 -12.06 3.82 -2.98
N ALA A 148 -13.07 3.58 -3.81
CA ALA A 148 -13.07 3.95 -5.22
C ALA A 148 -12.88 5.46 -5.43
N GLU A 149 -13.67 6.30 -4.74
CA GLU A 149 -13.57 7.76 -4.84
C GLU A 149 -12.18 8.28 -4.44
N THR A 150 -11.57 7.66 -3.41
CA THR A 150 -10.22 8.02 -2.97
C THR A 150 -9.20 7.66 -4.04
N LEU A 151 -9.32 6.48 -4.65
CA LEU A 151 -8.41 6.02 -5.69
C LEU A 151 -8.50 6.84 -6.97
N TYR A 152 -9.70 7.23 -7.39
CA TYR A 152 -9.92 7.98 -8.64
C TYR A 152 -9.25 9.35 -8.68
N LYS A 153 -8.95 9.92 -7.50
CA LYS A 153 -8.17 11.16 -7.35
C LYS A 153 -6.74 11.02 -7.87
N PHE A 154 -6.19 9.81 -7.88
CA PHE A 154 -4.77 9.55 -8.21
C PHE A 154 -4.57 8.53 -9.34
N ILE A 155 -5.53 7.63 -9.55
CA ILE A 155 -5.46 6.50 -10.48
C ILE A 155 -6.65 6.59 -11.43
N ARG A 156 -6.44 6.29 -12.71
CA ARG A 156 -7.55 6.25 -13.69
C ARG A 156 -8.44 5.02 -13.41
N PRO A 157 -9.78 5.10 -13.53
CA PRO A 157 -10.69 4.00 -13.21
C PRO A 157 -10.35 2.67 -13.92
N GLU A 158 -9.88 2.74 -15.17
CA GLU A 158 -9.44 1.59 -15.98
C GLU A 158 -8.17 0.89 -15.47
N LEU A 159 -7.44 1.53 -14.56
CA LEU A 159 -6.24 0.98 -13.91
C LEU A 159 -6.50 0.54 -12.46
N VAL A 160 -7.66 0.89 -11.90
CA VAL A 160 -8.05 0.47 -10.55
C VAL A 160 -8.63 -0.96 -10.61
N PRO A 161 -8.21 -1.88 -9.73
CA PRO A 161 -8.78 -3.22 -9.64
C PRO A 161 -10.31 -3.21 -9.45
N VAL A 162 -11.02 -4.13 -10.12
CA VAL A 162 -12.49 -4.28 -9.98
C VAL A 162 -12.94 -4.45 -8.53
N GLN A 163 -12.17 -5.19 -7.72
CA GLN A 163 -12.47 -5.40 -6.29
C GLN A 163 -12.46 -4.11 -5.45
N TYR A 164 -11.87 -3.02 -5.96
CA TYR A 164 -11.87 -1.70 -5.34
C TYR A 164 -12.76 -0.69 -6.07
N GLY A 165 -13.65 -1.19 -6.95
CA GLY A 165 -14.63 -0.41 -7.68
C GLY A 165 -14.20 0.06 -9.07
N GLY A 166 -12.97 -0.25 -9.49
CA GLY A 166 -12.45 0.12 -10.81
C GLY A 166 -12.85 -0.83 -11.93
N LEU A 167 -12.18 -0.71 -13.08
CA LEU A 167 -12.49 -1.50 -14.29
C LEU A 167 -11.37 -2.48 -14.68
N SER A 168 -10.24 -2.49 -13.97
CA SER A 168 -9.08 -3.32 -14.30
C SER A 168 -9.22 -4.74 -13.78
N ARG A 169 -9.19 -5.74 -14.67
CA ARG A 169 -9.17 -7.17 -14.29
C ARG A 169 -7.75 -7.74 -14.28
N ALA A 170 -7.58 -8.86 -13.56
CA ALA A 170 -6.32 -9.59 -13.55
C ALA A 170 -5.95 -10.07 -14.97
N GLY A 171 -4.71 -9.84 -15.39
CA GLY A 171 -4.20 -10.22 -16.72
C GLY A 171 -4.51 -9.25 -17.86
N GLU A 172 -5.41 -8.28 -17.71
CA GLU A 172 -5.70 -7.31 -18.78
C GLU A 172 -4.51 -6.37 -19.05
N LEU A 173 -3.75 -6.01 -18.01
CA LEU A 173 -2.58 -5.14 -18.13
C LEU A 173 -1.39 -5.81 -18.86
N GLU A 174 -1.38 -7.14 -18.97
CA GLU A 174 -0.34 -7.89 -19.70
C GLU A 174 -0.58 -7.86 -21.21
N ASN A 175 -1.82 -7.61 -21.65
CA ASN A 175 -2.23 -7.61 -23.06
C ASN A 175 -2.10 -6.24 -23.74
N GLY A 176 -1.48 -5.27 -23.07
CA GLY A 176 -1.29 -3.90 -23.56
C GLY A 176 -2.01 -2.85 -22.70
N PRO A 177 -1.88 -1.55 -23.03
CA PRO A 177 -2.51 -0.49 -22.26
C PRO A 177 -4.04 -0.60 -22.33
N PRO A 178 -4.76 -0.48 -21.20
CA PRO A 178 -6.20 -0.58 -21.20
C PRO A 178 -6.84 0.58 -21.95
N LYS A 179 -8.01 0.31 -22.56
CA LYS A 179 -8.81 1.35 -23.20
C LYS A 179 -9.20 2.41 -22.16
N PRO A 180 -9.08 3.72 -22.49
CA PRO A 180 -9.47 4.79 -21.58
C PRO A 180 -10.95 4.69 -21.17
N ALA A 181 -11.23 4.91 -19.89
CA ALA A 181 -12.61 5.00 -19.42
C ALA A 181 -13.23 6.35 -19.83
N SER A 182 -14.53 6.33 -20.15
CA SER A 182 -15.31 7.53 -20.43
C SER A 182 -16.20 7.88 -19.23
N GLU A 183 -16.26 9.16 -18.86
CA GLU A 183 -17.13 9.68 -17.80
C GLU A 183 -18.25 10.55 -18.39
N PHE A 184 -19.47 10.41 -17.88
CA PHE A 184 -20.60 11.25 -18.24
C PHE A 184 -21.49 11.54 -17.03
N THR A 185 -21.91 12.79 -16.88
CA THR A 185 -22.78 13.22 -15.77
C THR A 185 -24.25 13.16 -16.18
N ILE A 186 -25.05 12.36 -15.48
CA ILE A 186 -26.51 12.29 -15.70
C ILE A 186 -27.22 13.20 -14.71
N LYS A 187 -28.07 14.10 -15.21
CA LYS A 187 -28.95 14.93 -14.37
C LYS A 187 -30.19 14.14 -13.94
N GLY A 188 -30.70 14.42 -12.74
CA GLY A 188 -31.92 13.80 -12.24
C GLY A 188 -33.10 13.97 -13.21
N GLY A 189 -33.84 12.89 -13.47
CA GLY A 189 -34.98 12.88 -14.40
C GLY A 189 -34.61 12.72 -15.88
N VAL A 190 -33.32 12.60 -16.23
CA VAL A 190 -32.87 12.38 -17.60
C VAL A 190 -32.65 10.89 -17.86
N LYS A 191 -33.14 10.40 -19.00
CA LYS A 191 -32.79 9.08 -19.54
C LYS A 191 -31.64 9.22 -20.53
N VAL A 192 -30.63 8.36 -20.41
CA VAL A 192 -29.47 8.30 -21.32
C VAL A 192 -29.38 6.89 -21.85
N PHE A 193 -29.11 6.75 -23.15
CA PHE A 193 -28.84 5.46 -23.78
C PHE A 193 -27.33 5.27 -23.86
N LEU A 194 -26.85 4.15 -23.33
CA LEU A 194 -25.44 3.78 -23.34
C LEU A 194 -25.23 2.73 -24.41
N GLU A 195 -24.33 3.02 -25.34
CA GLU A 195 -23.86 2.06 -26.32
C GLU A 195 -22.60 1.42 -25.74
N ILE A 196 -22.67 0.11 -25.49
CA ILE A 196 -21.55 -0.67 -24.99
C ILE A 196 -21.06 -1.49 -26.19
N ASP A 197 -19.83 -1.25 -26.62
CA ASP A 197 -19.19 -2.07 -27.64
C ASP A 197 -19.28 -3.55 -27.22
N GLY A 198 -19.79 -4.39 -28.13
CA GLY A 198 -20.17 -5.77 -27.83
C GLY A 198 -19.04 -6.59 -27.18
N ILE A 199 -19.42 -7.45 -26.23
CA ILE A 199 -18.54 -8.47 -25.68
C ILE A 199 -18.24 -9.45 -26.82
N GLU A 200 -17.03 -9.43 -27.37
CA GLU A 200 -16.55 -10.55 -28.19
C GLU A 200 -16.49 -11.78 -27.28
N VAL A 201 -17.41 -12.71 -27.49
CA VAL A 201 -17.43 -13.99 -26.79
C VAL A 201 -16.25 -14.82 -27.32
N PRO A 202 -15.41 -15.41 -26.45
CA PRO A 202 -14.31 -16.27 -26.87
C PRO A 202 -14.78 -17.50 -27.65
#